data_AF-A0A813GCI5-F1
#
_entry.id   AF-A0A813GCI5-F1
#
_cell.length_a   1.000
_cell.length_b   1.000
_cell.length_c   1.000
_cell.angle_alpha   90.00
_cell.angle_beta   90.00
_cell.angle_gamma   90.00
#
_symmetry.space_group_name_H-M   'P 1'
#
loop_
_entity.id
_entity.type
_entity.pdbx_description
1 polymer ?
#
loop_
_entity_poly.entity_id
_entity_poly.type
_entity_poly.pdbx_seq_one_letter_code
_entity_poly.pdbx_strand_id
1 'polypeptide(L)'
;MTEICQRLERKTHELIAANGLECGWGFPTGCSLNWVAAHYTPNYGDNTVLQYDDVCKLDFGVQVGGRIVDCAFTIAFNERSAHAPVTCDNMYDPLIEATQEGTNTGIKEAGVDARFSDIGAAIQETIESYEITLNGKTFPVKPVRNLNGHSIGPYQIHGGKSVPICKNNETTFMEEGEFYAIETFASNGKGYVVEDLDCSHYMKLGFA
;
A
#
# COMPACT_ATOMS: atom_id res chain seq x y z
N MET A 1 -3.48 16.98 6.19
CA MET A 1 -2.50 15.91 5.95
C MET A 1 -1.13 16.26 6.49
N THR A 2 -0.64 17.50 6.29
CA THR A 2 0.67 17.96 6.75
C THR A 2 0.97 17.66 8.22
N GLU A 3 0.01 17.93 9.13
CA GLU A 3 0.20 17.64 10.55
C GLU A 3 0.40 16.13 10.84
N ILE A 4 -0.34 15.26 10.15
CA ILE A 4 -0.26 13.80 10.33
C ILE A 4 1.14 13.32 9.93
N CYS A 5 1.62 13.71 8.75
CA CYS A 5 2.94 13.33 8.24
C CYS A 5 4.05 13.83 9.18
N GLN A 6 4.03 15.11 9.57
CA GLN A 6 5.04 15.69 10.47
C GLN A 6 5.05 15.04 11.87
N ARG A 7 3.90 14.61 12.38
CA ARG A 7 3.83 13.89 13.67
C ARG A 7 4.39 12.49 13.54
N LEU A 8 4.03 11.76 12.49
CA LEU A 8 4.54 10.42 12.22
C LEU A 8 6.06 10.47 12.00
N GLU A 9 6.55 11.35 11.15
CA GLU A 9 7.97 11.46 10.80
C GLU A 9 8.84 11.84 11.99
N ARG A 10 8.37 12.76 12.86
CA ARG A 10 9.06 13.07 14.12
C ARG A 10 9.15 11.84 15.02
N LYS A 11 8.09 11.03 15.07
CA LYS A 11 8.12 9.82 15.89
C LYS A 11 9.05 8.76 15.29
N THR A 12 9.07 8.61 13.98
CA THR A 12 10.04 7.76 13.27
C THR A 12 11.48 8.20 13.59
N HIS A 13 11.78 9.50 13.47
CA HIS A 13 13.11 10.05 13.81
C HIS A 13 13.54 9.70 15.24
N GLU A 14 12.63 9.86 16.20
CA GLU A 14 12.87 9.56 17.62
C GLU A 14 13.14 8.05 17.83
N LEU A 15 12.28 7.18 17.31
CA LEU A 15 12.32 5.74 17.59
C LEU A 15 13.45 5.03 16.84
N ILE A 16 13.79 5.45 15.62
CA ILE A 16 14.89 4.88 14.84
C ILE A 16 16.26 5.50 15.19
N ALA A 17 16.25 6.53 16.06
CA ALA A 17 17.41 7.34 16.39
C ALA A 17 18.14 7.85 15.14
N ALA A 18 17.40 8.50 14.23
CA ALA A 18 17.87 8.80 12.88
C ALA A 18 19.25 9.48 12.86
N ASN A 19 20.16 8.98 12.02
CA ASN A 19 21.53 9.43 11.90
C ASN A 19 22.00 9.36 10.43
N GLY A 20 21.81 10.46 9.69
CA GLY A 20 22.23 10.55 8.29
C GLY A 20 21.69 9.39 7.44
N LEU A 21 22.58 8.66 6.75
CA LEU A 21 22.22 7.48 5.97
C LEU A 21 22.30 6.18 6.78
N GLU A 22 22.86 6.19 7.99
CA GLU A 22 23.03 4.96 8.79
C GLU A 22 21.69 4.43 9.32
N CYS A 23 20.79 5.31 9.71
CA CYS A 23 19.42 4.95 10.08
C CYS A 23 18.49 6.15 9.92
N GLY A 24 17.22 5.91 9.56
CA GLY A 24 16.26 6.98 9.32
C GLY A 24 15.00 6.51 8.60
N TRP A 25 14.39 7.42 7.85
CA TRP A 25 13.26 7.12 6.98
C TRP A 25 13.71 6.32 5.75
N GLY A 26 12.91 5.33 5.35
CA GLY A 26 13.10 4.58 4.11
C GLY A 26 12.64 5.36 2.88
N PHE A 27 11.52 6.07 3.02
CA PHE A 27 10.87 6.89 1.99
C PHE A 27 9.86 7.87 2.65
N PRO A 28 9.31 8.86 1.92
CA PRO A 28 8.35 9.82 2.49
C PRO A 28 7.09 9.16 3.02
N THR A 29 6.40 9.81 3.97
CA THR A 29 5.12 9.31 4.49
C THR A 29 4.02 9.47 3.44
N GLY A 30 3.64 8.39 2.77
CA GLY A 30 2.43 8.31 1.96
C GLY A 30 1.19 8.42 2.84
N CYS A 31 0.26 9.29 2.45
CA CYS A 31 -1.03 9.47 3.12
C CYS A 31 -2.17 9.63 2.10
N SER A 32 -2.14 8.78 1.07
CA SER A 32 -3.00 8.87 -0.11
C SER A 32 -4.47 8.73 0.25
N LEU A 33 -5.31 9.64 -0.23
CA LEU A 33 -6.73 9.71 0.11
C LEU A 33 -7.61 9.17 -1.03
N ASN A 34 -8.64 8.42 -0.67
CA ASN A 34 -9.73 8.02 -1.56
C ASN A 34 -9.22 7.33 -2.84
N TRP A 35 -9.46 7.92 -4.02
CA TRP A 35 -9.09 7.36 -5.32
C TRP A 35 -7.59 7.35 -5.59
N VAL A 36 -6.80 8.13 -4.84
CA VAL A 36 -5.33 8.13 -4.94
C VAL A 36 -4.82 6.91 -4.19
N ALA A 37 -4.26 5.93 -4.90
CA ALA A 37 -3.84 4.66 -4.30
C ALA A 37 -2.52 4.77 -3.52
N ALA A 38 -1.52 5.44 -4.08
CA ALA A 38 -0.17 5.54 -3.55
C ALA A 38 0.49 6.89 -3.93
N HIS A 39 1.64 7.18 -3.33
CA HIS A 39 2.56 8.28 -3.68
C HIS A 39 2.02 9.72 -3.53
N TYR A 40 0.98 9.95 -2.73
CA TYR A 40 0.64 11.29 -2.27
C TYR A 40 1.17 11.54 -0.86
N THR A 41 1.94 12.62 -0.70
CA THR A 41 2.26 13.27 0.56
C THR A 41 2.13 14.79 0.37
N PRO A 42 1.66 15.57 1.36
CA PRO A 42 1.42 17.00 1.20
C PRO A 42 2.71 17.78 0.92
N ASN A 43 2.72 18.55 -0.19
CA ASN A 43 3.75 19.56 -0.46
C ASN A 43 3.56 20.80 0.43
N TYR A 44 4.55 21.70 0.44
CA TYR A 44 4.42 22.99 1.14
C TYR A 44 3.18 23.76 0.65
N GLY A 45 2.35 24.20 1.58
CA GLY A 45 1.11 24.93 1.29
C GLY A 45 -0.11 24.04 1.03
N ASP A 46 0.02 22.72 1.08
CA ASP A 46 -1.13 21.81 1.05
C ASP A 46 -1.98 21.98 2.31
N ASN A 47 -3.24 22.37 2.12
CA ASN A 47 -4.22 22.63 3.17
C ASN A 47 -5.27 21.50 3.28
N THR A 48 -5.06 20.35 2.62
CA THR A 48 -5.96 19.20 2.69
C THR A 48 -6.11 18.74 4.12
N VAL A 49 -7.34 18.55 4.57
CA VAL A 49 -7.69 18.05 5.92
C VAL A 49 -8.33 16.67 5.75
N LEU A 50 -7.90 15.69 6.55
CA LEU A 50 -8.50 14.36 6.60
C LEU A 50 -9.95 14.49 7.08
N GLN A 51 -10.89 13.99 6.29
CA GLN A 51 -12.33 14.01 6.57
C GLN A 51 -12.80 12.69 7.17
N TYR A 52 -14.01 12.70 7.73
CA TYR A 52 -14.64 11.51 8.31
C TYR A 52 -14.88 10.38 7.30
N ASP A 53 -15.24 10.76 6.06
CA ASP A 53 -15.57 9.82 4.98
C ASP A 53 -14.36 9.37 4.16
N ASP A 54 -13.15 9.84 4.50
CA ASP A 54 -11.94 9.53 3.75
C ASP A 54 -11.43 8.11 4.03
N VAL A 55 -10.88 7.49 2.98
CA VAL A 55 -10.06 6.28 3.07
C VAL A 55 -8.60 6.66 2.84
N CYS A 56 -7.82 6.70 3.93
CA CYS A 56 -6.43 7.13 3.94
C CYS A 56 -5.50 5.92 4.01
N LYS A 57 -4.57 5.79 3.06
CA LYS A 57 -3.51 4.77 3.11
C LYS A 57 -2.29 5.43 3.73
N LEU A 58 -1.90 5.00 4.93
CA LEU A 58 -0.65 5.39 5.56
C LEU A 58 0.42 4.37 5.20
N ASP A 59 1.42 4.85 4.49
CA ASP A 59 2.52 4.05 3.95
C ASP A 59 3.82 4.77 4.26
N PHE A 60 4.69 4.17 5.06
CA PHE A 60 5.93 4.80 5.46
C PHE A 60 7.01 3.78 5.75
N GLY A 61 8.25 4.12 5.37
CA GLY A 61 9.39 3.25 5.55
C GLY A 61 10.34 3.70 6.64
N VAL A 62 11.05 2.75 7.23
CA VAL A 62 12.25 3.00 8.05
C VAL A 62 13.42 2.21 7.49
N GLN A 63 14.64 2.65 7.78
CA GLN A 63 15.84 1.92 7.37
C GLN A 63 16.94 1.95 8.43
N VAL A 64 17.73 0.88 8.48
CA VAL A 64 19.01 0.81 9.21
C VAL A 64 20.06 0.16 8.31
N GLY A 65 21.17 0.86 8.04
CA GLY A 65 22.25 0.41 7.17
C GLY A 65 21.79 0.09 5.74
N GLY A 66 20.75 0.79 5.26
CA GLY A 66 20.13 0.55 3.96
C GLY A 66 19.15 -0.63 3.92
N ARG A 67 18.90 -1.31 5.05
CA ARG A 67 17.87 -2.35 5.16
C ARG A 67 16.54 -1.67 5.42
N ILE A 68 15.70 -1.58 4.40
CA ILE A 68 14.43 -0.86 4.44
C ILE A 68 13.33 -1.80 4.90
N VAL A 69 12.48 -1.33 5.81
CA VAL A 69 11.16 -1.90 6.08
C VAL A 69 10.15 -1.04 5.36
N ASP A 70 9.37 -1.66 4.49
CA ASP A 70 8.26 -1.09 3.75
C ASP A 70 6.97 -1.74 4.27
N CYS A 71 6.05 -0.93 4.81
CA CYS A 71 4.83 -1.41 5.42
C CYS A 71 3.78 -0.31 5.45
N ALA A 72 2.56 -0.68 5.08
CA ALA A 72 1.43 0.23 4.99
C ALA A 72 0.17 -0.34 5.65
N PHE A 73 -0.76 0.54 5.99
CA PHE A 73 -2.10 0.18 6.42
C PHE A 73 -3.12 1.25 6.02
N THR A 74 -4.40 0.87 6.03
CA THR A 74 -5.50 1.78 5.68
C THR A 74 -6.24 2.24 6.92
N ILE A 75 -6.60 3.52 6.95
CA ILE A 75 -7.44 4.17 7.96
C ILE A 75 -8.73 4.64 7.29
N ALA A 76 -9.87 4.29 7.89
CA ALA A 76 -11.17 4.85 7.57
C ALA A 76 -12.00 4.94 8.87
N PHE A 77 -12.87 5.95 8.98
CA PHE A 77 -13.64 6.23 10.20
C PHE A 77 -15.16 6.04 10.05
N ASN A 78 -15.65 5.97 8.81
CA ASN A 78 -17.08 6.05 8.54
C ASN A 78 -17.82 4.76 8.93
N GLU A 79 -18.56 4.82 10.03
CA GLU A 79 -19.43 3.75 10.50
C GLU A 79 -20.62 3.57 9.53
N ARG A 80 -21.03 2.32 9.21
CA ARG A 80 -22.26 2.11 8.44
C ARG A 80 -23.42 2.81 9.15
N SER A 81 -24.03 3.77 8.46
CA SER A 81 -25.22 4.56 8.83
C SER A 81 -26.12 3.96 9.93
N ALA A 82 -26.61 4.85 10.81
CA ALA A 82 -27.43 4.70 12.04
C ALA A 82 -28.70 3.81 12.00
N HIS A 83 -28.95 3.04 10.95
CA HIS A 83 -30.07 2.09 10.83
C HIS A 83 -29.62 0.62 10.68
N ALA A 84 -28.31 0.33 10.70
CA ALA A 84 -27.80 -1.03 10.80
C ALA A 84 -27.81 -1.49 12.27
N PRO A 85 -28.26 -2.71 12.59
CA PRO A 85 -28.13 -3.25 13.93
C PRO A 85 -26.65 -3.30 14.32
N VAL A 86 -26.40 -3.14 15.62
CA VAL A 86 -25.10 -3.02 16.30
C VAL A 86 -24.12 -4.14 15.91
N THR A 87 -23.47 -3.98 14.76
CA THR A 87 -22.16 -4.52 14.42
C THR A 87 -21.31 -3.32 14.03
N CYS A 88 -20.12 -3.26 14.60
CA CYS A 88 -19.13 -2.19 14.47
C CYS A 88 -18.48 -2.17 13.07
N ASP A 89 -19.30 -2.15 12.01
CA ASP A 89 -18.85 -2.32 10.64
C ASP A 89 -18.76 -0.93 9.98
N ASN A 90 -17.55 -0.45 9.69
CA ASN A 90 -17.30 0.71 8.84
C ASN A 90 -17.69 0.37 7.38
N MET A 91 -18.22 1.34 6.66
CA MET A 91 -18.72 1.13 5.29
C MET A 91 -17.64 0.63 4.32
N TYR A 92 -16.37 0.88 4.62
CA TYR A 92 -15.21 0.47 3.86
C TYR A 92 -14.53 -0.82 4.37
N ASP A 93 -15.01 -1.41 5.47
CA ASP A 93 -14.40 -2.64 6.02
C ASP A 93 -14.28 -3.76 4.97
N PRO A 94 -15.30 -4.06 4.14
CA PRO A 94 -15.14 -5.09 3.11
C PRO A 94 -14.01 -4.80 2.10
N LEU A 95 -13.72 -3.53 1.82
CA LEU A 95 -12.62 -3.14 0.93
C LEU A 95 -11.26 -3.26 1.63
N ILE A 96 -11.20 -2.89 2.91
CA ILE A 96 -10.00 -3.00 3.74
C ILE A 96 -9.67 -4.48 3.99
N GLU A 97 -10.65 -5.29 4.36
CA GLU A 97 -10.54 -6.74 4.54
C GLU A 97 -10.09 -7.43 3.26
N ALA A 98 -10.69 -7.10 2.10
CA ALA A 98 -10.26 -7.65 0.82
C ALA A 98 -8.78 -7.36 0.53
N THR A 99 -8.32 -6.14 0.84
CA THR A 99 -6.91 -5.75 0.67
C THR A 99 -6.02 -6.50 1.67
N GLN A 100 -6.43 -6.60 2.94
CA GLN A 100 -5.66 -7.28 3.97
C GLN A 100 -5.53 -8.78 3.69
N GLU A 101 -6.62 -9.45 3.33
CA GLU A 101 -6.61 -10.88 3.01
C GLU A 101 -5.89 -11.16 1.69
N GLY A 102 -6.00 -10.26 0.70
CA GLY A 102 -5.17 -10.31 -0.51
C GLY A 102 -3.67 -10.26 -0.18
N THR A 103 -3.26 -9.31 0.67
CA THR A 103 -1.86 -9.19 1.13
C THR A 103 -1.42 -10.41 1.93
N ASN A 104 -2.22 -10.90 2.89
CA ASN A 104 -1.91 -12.10 3.67
C ASN A 104 -1.78 -13.35 2.79
N THR A 105 -2.62 -13.47 1.76
CA THR A 105 -2.52 -14.53 0.75
C THR A 105 -1.21 -14.40 -0.02
N GLY A 106 -0.86 -13.21 -0.50
CA GLY A 106 0.43 -12.98 -1.15
C GLY A 106 1.62 -13.37 -0.27
N ILE A 107 1.59 -13.02 1.02
CA ILE A 107 2.64 -13.38 2.00
C ILE A 107 2.70 -14.90 2.20
N LYS A 108 1.55 -15.58 2.25
CA LYS A 108 1.46 -17.03 2.43
C LYS A 108 1.97 -17.81 1.21
N GLU A 109 1.69 -17.31 0.01
CA GLU A 109 2.13 -17.92 -1.25
C GLU A 109 3.59 -17.56 -1.60
N ALA A 110 4.17 -16.55 -0.95
CA ALA A 110 5.56 -16.18 -1.11
C ALA A 110 6.52 -17.20 -0.49
N GLY A 111 7.62 -17.46 -1.18
CA GLY A 111 8.67 -18.37 -0.72
C GLY A 111 9.69 -18.63 -1.82
N VAL A 112 10.84 -19.18 -1.48
CA VAL A 112 11.85 -19.59 -2.47
C VAL A 112 11.22 -20.53 -3.50
N ASP A 113 11.52 -20.31 -4.77
CA ASP A 113 10.95 -21.02 -5.93
C ASP A 113 9.45 -20.76 -6.17
N ALA A 114 8.81 -19.84 -5.44
CA ALA A 114 7.45 -19.41 -5.74
C ALA A 114 7.41 -18.59 -7.04
N ARG A 115 6.47 -18.92 -7.92
CA ARG A 115 6.25 -18.20 -9.19
C ARG A 115 5.43 -16.95 -8.97
N PHE A 116 5.87 -15.85 -9.56
CA PHE A 116 5.16 -14.57 -9.49
C PHE A 116 3.74 -14.68 -10.06
N SER A 117 3.55 -15.41 -11.16
CA SER A 117 2.23 -15.64 -11.76
C SER A 117 1.24 -16.32 -10.81
N ASP A 118 1.73 -17.24 -9.98
CA ASP A 118 0.90 -18.03 -9.06
C ASP A 118 0.50 -17.16 -7.86
N ILE A 119 1.45 -16.39 -7.31
CA ILE A 119 1.20 -15.40 -6.26
C ILE A 119 0.16 -14.38 -6.73
N GLY A 120 0.35 -13.78 -7.90
CA GLY A 120 -0.57 -12.79 -8.44
C GLY A 120 -1.97 -13.35 -8.74
N ALA A 121 -2.07 -14.61 -9.15
CA ALA A 121 -3.35 -15.27 -9.35
C ALA A 121 -4.08 -15.51 -8.02
N ALA A 122 -3.38 -15.97 -6.97
CA ALA A 122 -3.96 -16.20 -5.65
C ALA A 122 -4.43 -14.89 -4.98
N ILE A 123 -3.62 -13.82 -5.10
CA ILE A 123 -4.01 -12.48 -4.64
C ILE A 123 -5.27 -12.00 -5.36
N GLN A 124 -5.32 -12.13 -6.69
CA GLN A 124 -6.49 -11.71 -7.47
C GLN A 124 -7.74 -12.49 -7.08
N GLU A 125 -7.67 -13.81 -6.97
CA GLU A 125 -8.79 -14.66 -6.56
C GLU A 125 -9.33 -14.21 -5.20
N THR A 126 -8.44 -13.92 -4.25
CA THR A 126 -8.81 -13.45 -2.90
C THR A 126 -9.46 -12.08 -2.94
N ILE A 127 -8.89 -11.11 -3.66
CA ILE A 127 -9.46 -9.75 -3.73
C ILE A 127 -10.81 -9.77 -4.46
N GLU A 128 -10.94 -10.52 -5.55
CA GLU A 128 -12.16 -10.59 -6.37
C GLU A 128 -13.28 -11.44 -5.72
N SER A 129 -13.01 -12.14 -4.61
CA SER A 129 -14.05 -12.81 -3.82
C SER A 129 -14.88 -11.86 -2.96
N TYR A 130 -14.49 -10.59 -2.86
CA TYR A 130 -15.18 -9.57 -2.06
C TYR A 130 -16.04 -8.64 -2.92
N GLU A 131 -17.10 -8.13 -2.30
CA GLU A 131 -17.90 -7.03 -2.82
C GLU A 131 -18.13 -5.98 -1.72
N ILE A 132 -18.36 -4.73 -2.13
CA ILE A 132 -18.64 -3.62 -1.22
C ILE A 132 -19.91 -2.91 -1.65
N THR A 133 -20.78 -2.57 -0.68
CA THR A 133 -21.98 -1.78 -0.92
C THR A 133 -21.82 -0.37 -0.36
N LEU A 134 -21.84 0.63 -1.25
CA LEU A 134 -21.75 2.04 -0.91
C LEU A 134 -22.98 2.76 -1.45
N ASN A 135 -23.66 3.54 -0.61
CA ASN A 135 -24.84 4.34 -0.98
C ASN A 135 -25.92 3.54 -1.73
N GLY A 136 -26.19 2.31 -1.28
CA GLY A 136 -27.20 1.43 -1.88
C GLY A 136 -26.78 0.77 -3.19
N LYS A 137 -25.52 0.90 -3.61
CA LYS A 137 -24.98 0.26 -4.81
C LYS A 137 -23.83 -0.68 -4.45
N THR A 138 -23.91 -1.92 -4.94
CA THR A 138 -22.89 -2.94 -4.76
C THR A 138 -21.88 -2.91 -5.90
N PHE A 139 -20.60 -3.05 -5.56
CA PHE A 139 -19.48 -3.06 -6.47
C PHE A 139 -18.60 -4.28 -6.20
N PRO A 140 -18.18 -5.03 -7.23
CA PRO A 140 -17.12 -6.02 -7.05
C PRO A 140 -15.82 -5.29 -6.70
N VAL A 141 -15.07 -5.85 -5.75
CA VAL A 141 -13.73 -5.38 -5.41
C VAL A 141 -12.74 -5.91 -6.46
N LYS A 142 -11.79 -5.08 -6.87
CA LYS A 142 -10.81 -5.43 -7.92
C LYS A 142 -9.40 -5.08 -7.48
N PRO A 143 -8.40 -5.92 -7.79
CA PRO A 143 -7.01 -5.51 -7.66
C PRO A 143 -6.68 -4.35 -8.62
N VAL A 144 -5.80 -3.45 -8.20
CA VAL A 144 -5.27 -2.39 -9.06
C VAL A 144 -4.15 -2.96 -9.93
N ARG A 145 -4.51 -3.42 -11.13
CA ARG A 145 -3.67 -4.28 -11.97
C ARG A 145 -2.33 -3.72 -12.46
N ASN A 146 -2.08 -2.42 -12.27
CA ASN A 146 -0.81 -1.77 -12.61
C ASN A 146 -0.07 -1.22 -11.37
N LEU A 147 -0.41 -1.74 -10.19
CA LEU A 147 0.39 -1.67 -8.97
C LEU A 147 0.82 -3.08 -8.57
N ASN A 148 1.94 -3.16 -7.87
CA ASN A 148 2.69 -4.39 -7.65
C ASN A 148 3.46 -4.26 -6.34
N GLY A 149 3.69 -5.37 -5.65
CA GLY A 149 4.80 -5.44 -4.69
C GLY A 149 6.14 -5.48 -5.41
N HIS A 150 7.23 -5.54 -4.67
CA HIS A 150 8.57 -5.46 -5.25
C HIS A 150 9.65 -6.09 -4.37
N SER A 151 10.76 -6.48 -4.99
CA SER A 151 11.98 -6.76 -4.24
C SER A 151 12.55 -5.47 -3.66
N ILE A 152 13.32 -5.58 -2.57
CA ILE A 152 13.99 -4.48 -1.88
C ILE A 152 15.48 -4.81 -1.80
N GLY A 153 16.32 -3.87 -2.22
CA GLY A 153 17.79 -3.93 -2.10
C GLY A 153 18.33 -2.96 -1.05
N PRO A 154 19.63 -3.04 -0.72
CA PRO A 154 20.28 -2.06 0.16
C PRO A 154 20.15 -0.64 -0.41
N TYR A 155 19.51 0.26 0.34
CA TYR A 155 19.22 1.65 -0.09
C TYR A 155 18.41 1.76 -1.38
N GLN A 156 17.72 0.69 -1.79
CA GLN A 156 16.99 0.61 -3.03
C GLN A 156 15.60 0.04 -2.76
N ILE A 157 14.60 0.92 -2.67
CA ILE A 157 13.22 0.52 -2.37
C ILE A 157 12.69 -0.47 -3.41
N HIS A 158 12.94 -0.23 -4.70
CA HIS A 158 12.59 -1.16 -5.79
C HIS A 158 13.86 -1.86 -6.32
N GLY A 159 14.10 -3.09 -5.86
CA GLY A 159 15.24 -3.95 -6.19
C GLY A 159 15.22 -4.60 -7.57
N GLY A 160 14.24 -4.27 -8.41
CA GLY A 160 14.20 -4.67 -9.82
C GLY A 160 13.26 -5.85 -10.17
N LYS A 161 12.69 -6.54 -9.18
CA LYS A 161 11.61 -7.52 -9.39
C LYS A 161 10.29 -6.96 -8.91
N SER A 162 9.22 -7.16 -9.68
CA SER A 162 7.86 -6.70 -9.35
C SER A 162 6.94 -7.88 -9.10
N VAL A 163 6.39 -7.97 -7.88
CA VAL A 163 5.46 -9.03 -7.48
C VAL A 163 4.05 -8.64 -7.95
N PRO A 164 3.44 -9.37 -8.89
CA PRO A 164 2.12 -9.03 -9.40
C PRO A 164 1.03 -9.31 -8.38
N ILE A 165 -0.05 -8.53 -8.44
CA ILE A 165 -1.28 -8.74 -7.66
C ILE A 165 -2.44 -9.24 -8.53
N CYS A 166 -2.15 -9.52 -9.80
CA CYS A 166 -3.08 -10.08 -10.78
C CYS A 166 -2.45 -11.29 -11.46
N LYS A 167 -3.30 -12.24 -11.89
CA LYS A 167 -2.91 -13.33 -12.77
C LYS A 167 -2.25 -12.76 -14.04
N ASN A 168 -1.08 -13.27 -14.36
CA ASN A 168 -0.33 -12.90 -15.56
C ASN A 168 0.47 -14.11 -16.09
N ASN A 169 1.36 -13.86 -17.06
CA ASN A 169 2.26 -14.86 -17.63
C ASN A 169 3.74 -14.61 -17.25
N GLU A 170 4.00 -13.96 -16.11
CA GLU A 170 5.35 -13.79 -15.57
C GLU A 170 5.99 -15.15 -15.29
N THR A 171 7.25 -15.31 -15.67
CA THR A 171 8.01 -16.54 -15.41
C THR A 171 9.10 -16.33 -14.36
N THR A 172 9.08 -15.19 -13.67
CA THR A 172 10.02 -14.88 -12.59
C THR A 172 9.66 -15.66 -11.32
N PHE A 173 10.71 -16.02 -10.58
CA PHE A 173 10.62 -16.73 -9.30
C PHE A 173 11.24 -15.88 -8.19
N MET A 174 10.77 -16.11 -6.96
CA MET A 174 11.46 -15.65 -5.75
C MET A 174 12.71 -16.51 -5.51
N GLU A 175 13.83 -15.86 -5.23
CA GLU A 175 15.12 -16.51 -4.99
C GLU A 175 15.52 -16.43 -3.51
N GLU A 176 16.35 -17.39 -3.06
CA GLU A 176 16.89 -17.38 -1.71
C GLU A 176 17.69 -16.09 -1.43
N GLY A 177 17.45 -15.49 -0.26
CA GLY A 177 18.17 -14.30 0.18
C GLY A 177 17.59 -12.96 -0.31
N GLU A 178 16.55 -13.00 -1.16
CA GLU A 178 15.82 -11.79 -1.54
C GLU A 178 14.89 -11.31 -0.43
N PHE A 179 14.63 -9.99 -0.43
CA PHE A 179 13.70 -9.34 0.49
C PHE A 179 12.62 -8.64 -0.33
N TYR A 180 11.36 -8.73 0.10
CA TYR A 180 10.22 -8.26 -0.69
C TYR A 180 9.25 -7.43 0.16
N ALA A 181 8.74 -6.34 -0.43
CA ALA A 181 7.46 -5.76 -0.04
C ALA A 181 6.35 -6.55 -0.73
N ILE A 182 5.48 -7.17 0.07
CA ILE A 182 4.23 -7.76 -0.42
C ILE A 182 3.11 -6.80 -0.07
N GLU A 183 2.65 -6.09 -1.08
CA GLU A 183 1.58 -5.10 -0.98
C GLU A 183 0.52 -5.38 -2.02
N THR A 184 -0.72 -5.08 -1.67
CA THR A 184 -1.86 -5.22 -2.57
C THR A 184 -2.74 -4.00 -2.48
N PHE A 185 -3.45 -3.72 -3.56
CA PHE A 185 -4.31 -2.56 -3.69
C PHE A 185 -5.66 -3.02 -4.22
N ALA A 186 -6.70 -2.85 -3.42
CA ALA A 186 -8.06 -3.13 -3.84
C ALA A 186 -8.81 -1.83 -4.20
N SER A 187 -9.73 -1.92 -5.14
CA SER A 187 -10.49 -0.79 -5.65
C SER A 187 -11.92 -1.19 -5.98
N ASN A 188 -12.87 -0.33 -5.62
CA ASN A 188 -14.25 -0.36 -6.14
C ASN A 188 -14.41 0.36 -7.49
N GLY A 189 -13.30 0.84 -8.08
CA GLY A 189 -13.26 1.57 -9.34
C GLY A 189 -12.88 0.70 -10.54
N LYS A 190 -12.01 1.24 -11.41
CA LYS A 190 -11.53 0.54 -12.62
C LYS A 190 -10.42 -0.47 -12.36
N GLY A 191 -9.89 -0.54 -11.13
CA GLY A 191 -8.72 -1.36 -10.78
C GLY A 191 -7.49 -0.98 -11.62
N TYR A 192 -7.25 0.32 -11.80
CA TYR A 192 -6.12 0.86 -12.57
C TYR A 192 -5.83 2.30 -12.15
N VAL A 193 -4.57 2.63 -11.93
CA VAL A 193 -4.13 4.00 -11.58
C VAL A 193 -3.53 4.72 -12.78
N VAL A 194 -3.62 6.04 -12.76
CA VAL A 194 -2.93 6.96 -13.68
C VAL A 194 -2.26 8.04 -12.82
N GLU A 195 -1.26 8.72 -13.37
CA GLU A 195 -0.68 9.89 -12.72
C GLU A 195 -1.74 11.00 -12.58
N ASP A 196 -1.79 11.63 -11.41
CA ASP A 196 -2.71 12.69 -11.04
C ASP A 196 -2.08 13.56 -9.92
N LEU A 197 -2.62 14.76 -9.72
CA LEU A 197 -2.16 15.75 -8.72
C LEU A 197 -0.69 16.18 -8.89
N ASP A 198 -0.21 17.01 -7.95
CA ASP A 198 1.17 17.49 -7.94
C ASP A 198 2.12 16.40 -7.40
N CYS A 199 3.26 16.24 -8.09
CA CYS A 199 4.30 15.32 -7.64
C CYS A 199 4.94 15.79 -6.32
N SER A 200 5.15 14.85 -5.40
CA SER A 200 5.80 15.06 -4.10
C SER A 200 6.94 14.08 -3.84
N HIS A 201 6.95 12.94 -4.53
CA HIS A 201 7.93 11.88 -4.35
C HIS A 201 9.00 11.95 -5.43
N TYR A 202 10.25 12.01 -5.01
CA TYR A 202 11.41 12.00 -5.90
C TYR A 202 12.43 11.00 -5.39
N MET A 203 13.04 10.25 -6.31
CA MET A 203 14.12 9.34 -5.99
C MET A 203 15.20 9.43 -7.07
N LYS A 204 16.46 9.41 -6.65
CA LYS A 204 17.58 9.36 -7.58
C LYS A 204 17.59 7.99 -8.28
N LEU A 205 17.80 7.98 -9.59
CA LEU A 205 18.04 6.73 -10.32
C LEU A 205 19.32 6.05 -9.78
N GLY A 206 19.25 4.75 -9.56
CA GLY A 206 20.43 3.94 -9.20
C GLY A 206 21.51 4.05 -10.29
N PHE A 207 22.76 3.92 -9.89
CA PHE A 207 23.85 3.75 -10.85
C PHE A 207 23.75 2.34 -11.44
N ALA A 208 23.70 2.24 -12.77
CA ALA A 208 23.79 0.97 -13.50
C ALA A 208 25.16 0.31 -13.33
#